data_AF-W9T4P0-F1
#
_entry.id   AF-W9T4P0-F1
#
_cell.length_a   1.000
_cell.length_b   1.000
_cell.length_c   1.000
_cell.angle_alpha   90.00
_cell.angle_beta   90.00
_cell.angle_gamma   90.00
#
_symmetry.space_group_name_H-M   'P 1'
#
loop_
_entity.id
_entity.type
_entity.pdbx_description
1 polymer ?
#
loop_
_entity_poly.entity_id
_entity_poly.type
_entity_poly.pdbx_seq_one_letter_code
_entity_poly.pdbx_strand_id
1 'polypeptide(L)'
;MFATPNVSQGLISVLDLETWKLIKEIPTEGPGFFMRSQQNSPYAWTDVFFGPNNDAVHLIDKQTLEVAHTLRPMPGKNAAHVEFTNDGRYALLSVWDTEGALIVYDANTLEEIKRIPMNKPSGKYNVGNKIEFAEGTSH
;
A
#
# COMPACT_ATOMS: atom_id res chain seq x y z
N MET A 1 -4.90 14.49 8.21
CA MET A 1 -5.52 14.22 6.89
C MET A 1 -5.87 12.74 6.81
N PHE A 2 -6.90 12.39 6.06
CA PHE A 2 -7.27 11.00 5.78
C PHE A 2 -7.23 10.78 4.28
N ALA A 3 -6.67 9.65 3.84
CA ALA A 3 -6.68 9.28 2.44
C ALA A 3 -7.24 7.86 2.29
N THR A 4 -8.01 7.64 1.23
CA THR A 4 -8.64 6.35 0.96
C THR A 4 -8.65 6.06 -0.54
N PRO A 5 -8.34 4.82 -0.96
CA PRO A 5 -8.56 4.41 -2.34
C PRO A 5 -10.05 4.29 -2.62
N ASN A 6 -10.41 4.53 -3.88
CA ASN A 6 -11.74 4.27 -4.39
C ASN A 6 -11.81 2.84 -4.96
N VAL A 7 -12.87 2.10 -4.60
CA VAL A 7 -13.04 0.70 -4.99
C VAL A 7 -13.63 0.51 -6.39
N SER A 8 -14.18 1.57 -6.99
CA SER A 8 -14.79 1.55 -8.33
C SER A 8 -14.07 2.43 -9.36
N GLN A 9 -13.29 3.41 -8.92
CA GLN A 9 -12.56 4.35 -9.77
C GLN A 9 -11.06 4.33 -9.48
N GLY A 10 -10.23 4.58 -10.50
CA GLY A 10 -8.78 4.71 -10.35
C GLY A 10 -8.37 6.05 -9.74
N LEU A 11 -8.69 6.26 -8.47
CA LEU A 11 -8.28 7.43 -7.71
C LEU A 11 -8.18 7.17 -6.21
N ILE A 12 -7.46 8.06 -5.54
CA ILE A 12 -7.43 8.21 -4.07
C ILE A 12 -7.97 9.57 -3.70
N SER A 13 -8.92 9.59 -2.77
CA SER A 13 -9.47 10.82 -2.21
C SER A 13 -8.73 11.18 -0.93
N VAL A 14 -8.21 12.41 -0.86
CA VAL A 14 -7.59 12.98 0.33
C VAL A 14 -8.57 13.95 0.96
N LEU A 15 -8.91 13.72 2.23
CA LEU A 15 -9.89 14.46 3.01
C LEU A 15 -9.23 15.15 4.20
N ASP A 16 -9.70 16.35 4.48
CA ASP A 16 -9.44 17.03 5.74
C ASP A 16 -10.30 16.39 6.85
N LEU A 17 -9.69 15.96 7.96
CA LEU A 17 -10.40 15.23 9.01
C LEU A 17 -11.21 16.13 9.96
N GLU A 18 -10.93 17.44 9.98
CA GLU A 18 -11.65 18.39 10.82
C GLU A 18 -12.93 18.87 10.10
N THR A 19 -12.83 19.11 8.80
CA THR A 19 -13.88 19.72 7.99
C THR A 19 -14.60 18.73 7.07
N TRP A 20 -14.05 17.53 6.87
CA TRP A 20 -14.56 16.50 5.95
C TRP A 20 -14.61 16.95 4.48
N LYS A 21 -13.83 17.96 4.12
CA LYS A 21 -13.74 18.47 2.75
C LYS A 21 -12.69 17.72 1.96
N LEU A 22 -12.96 17.52 0.67
CA LEU A 22 -12.00 17.02 -0.30
C LEU A 22 -10.87 18.02 -0.47
N ILE A 23 -9.64 17.57 -0.21
CA ILE A 23 -8.40 18.33 -0.42
C ILE A 23 -7.90 18.07 -1.84
N LYS A 24 -7.79 16.79 -2.24
CA LYS A 24 -7.21 16.38 -3.52
C LYS A 24 -7.73 15.02 -3.94
N GLU A 25 -7.84 14.81 -5.24
CA GLU A 25 -7.95 13.47 -5.84
C GLU A 25 -6.64 13.15 -6.56
N ILE A 26 -6.11 11.96 -6.29
CA ILE A 26 -4.85 11.47 -6.86
C ILE A 26 -5.21 10.34 -7.82
N PRO A 27 -5.04 10.51 -9.14
CA PRO A 27 -5.29 9.43 -10.09
C PRO A 27 -4.38 8.23 -9.85
N THR A 28 -4.94 7.02 -9.98
CA THR A 28 -4.22 5.75 -9.93
C THR A 28 -4.47 4.97 -11.23
N GLU A 29 -3.70 3.91 -11.47
CA GLU A 29 -3.87 3.08 -12.67
C GLU A 29 -5.09 2.16 -12.65
N GLY A 30 -5.86 2.17 -11.57
CA GLY A 30 -7.10 1.43 -11.42
C GLY A 30 -7.63 1.48 -9.99
N PRO A 31 -8.84 0.96 -9.75
CA PRO A 31 -9.45 0.97 -8.43
C PRO A 31 -8.65 0.15 -7.40
N GLY A 32 -8.48 0.72 -6.22
CA GLY A 32 -7.70 0.14 -5.12
C GLY A 32 -8.58 -0.38 -3.99
N PHE A 33 -7.99 -1.16 -3.09
CA PHE A 33 -8.71 -1.65 -1.90
C PHE A 33 -7.92 -1.40 -0.61
N PHE A 34 -6.61 -1.62 -0.61
CA PHE A 34 -5.78 -1.39 0.57
C PHE A 34 -4.85 -0.20 0.38
N MET A 35 -4.81 0.65 1.40
CA MET A 35 -3.79 1.69 1.56
C MET A 35 -3.18 1.59 2.97
N ARG A 36 -1.86 1.72 3.06
CA ARG A 36 -1.12 1.75 4.32
C ARG A 36 -0.03 2.81 4.29
N SER A 37 0.29 3.34 5.45
CA SER A 37 1.44 4.20 5.65
C SER A 37 2.13 3.81 6.95
N GLN A 38 3.31 4.37 7.16
CA GLN A 38 3.96 4.41 8.46
C GLN A 38 4.42 5.85 8.74
N GLN A 39 4.46 6.24 10.01
CA GLN A 39 4.93 7.56 10.47
C GLN A 39 6.31 7.97 9.89
N ASN A 40 7.27 7.05 9.93
CA ASN A 40 8.67 7.22 9.52
C ASN A 40 8.93 7.01 8.02
N SER A 41 7.95 6.50 7.27
CA SER A 41 8.04 6.39 5.80
C SER A 41 7.56 7.70 5.17
N PRO A 42 8.19 8.24 4.10
CA PRO A 42 7.66 9.38 3.37
C PRO A 42 6.43 9.00 2.51
N TYR A 43 6.20 7.70 2.29
CA TYR A 43 5.21 7.20 1.34
C TYR A 43 4.01 6.54 2.01
N ALA A 44 2.82 6.79 1.45
CA ALA A 44 1.64 5.96 1.59
C ALA A 44 1.56 4.98 0.42
N TRP A 45 1.44 3.70 0.72
CA TRP A 45 1.39 2.62 -0.25
C TRP A 45 -0.05 2.23 -0.51
N THR A 46 -0.42 2.07 -1.78
CA THR A 46 -1.77 1.68 -2.20
C THR A 46 -1.70 0.69 -3.35
N ASP A 47 -2.56 -0.32 -3.33
CA ASP A 47 -2.69 -1.24 -4.45
C ASP A 47 -3.65 -0.71 -5.53
N VAL A 48 -3.47 -1.22 -6.74
CA VAL A 48 -4.54 -1.37 -7.72
C VAL A 48 -5.06 -2.79 -7.55
N PHE A 49 -6.22 -2.95 -6.91
CA PHE A 49 -6.72 -4.29 -6.60
C PHE A 49 -7.63 -4.83 -7.69
N PHE A 50 -8.38 -3.94 -8.36
CA PHE A 50 -9.35 -4.29 -9.37
C PHE A 50 -8.89 -3.84 -10.76
N GLY A 51 -9.17 -4.64 -11.77
CA GLY A 51 -8.88 -4.31 -13.17
C GLY A 51 -7.54 -4.88 -13.70
N PRO A 52 -7.14 -4.47 -14.91
CA PRO A 52 -6.05 -5.11 -15.66
C PRO A 52 -4.65 -4.79 -15.13
N ASN A 53 -4.48 -3.69 -14.38
CA ASN A 53 -3.21 -3.24 -13.84
C ASN A 53 -3.03 -3.67 -12.37
N ASN A 54 -3.60 -4.82 -11.98
CA ASN A 54 -3.64 -5.23 -10.57
C ASN A 54 -2.28 -5.67 -10.00
N ASP A 55 -1.24 -5.67 -10.82
CA ASP A 55 0.15 -5.85 -10.42
C ASP A 55 0.80 -4.54 -9.93
N ALA A 56 0.12 -3.39 -10.07
CA ALA A 56 0.61 -2.08 -9.66
C ALA A 56 0.42 -1.84 -8.17
N VAL A 57 1.47 -1.30 -7.54
CA VAL A 57 1.40 -0.69 -6.22
C VAL A 57 1.98 0.71 -6.30
N HIS A 58 1.16 1.72 -6.01
CA HIS A 58 1.60 3.12 -6.02
C HIS A 58 2.10 3.53 -4.65
N LEU A 59 3.17 4.33 -4.64
CA LEU A 59 3.71 4.99 -3.47
C LEU A 59 3.46 6.49 -3.63
N ILE A 60 2.54 7.00 -2.82
CA ILE A 60 2.17 8.41 -2.79
C ILE A 60 3.07 9.14 -1.81
N ASP A 61 3.71 10.20 -2.26
CA ASP A 61 4.45 11.11 -1.38
C ASP A 61 3.45 11.88 -0.48
N LYS A 62 3.63 11.76 0.85
CA LYS A 62 2.71 12.36 1.84
C LYS A 62 2.73 13.89 1.86
N GLN A 63 3.77 14.53 1.34
CA GLN A 63 3.90 15.99 1.30
C GLN A 63 3.32 16.57 0.02
N THR A 64 3.66 16.00 -1.14
CA THR A 64 3.18 16.51 -2.44
C THR A 64 1.80 15.98 -2.82
N LEU A 65 1.38 14.86 -2.22
CA LEU A 65 0.16 14.12 -2.56
C LEU A 65 0.15 13.72 -4.03
N GLU A 66 1.26 13.17 -4.51
CA GLU A 66 1.46 12.70 -5.88
C GLU A 66 2.07 11.30 -5.86
N VAL A 67 1.81 10.52 -6.91
CA VAL A 67 2.45 9.22 -7.09
C VAL A 67 3.94 9.44 -7.36
N ALA A 68 4.78 9.12 -6.37
CA ALA A 68 6.23 9.21 -6.48
C ALA A 68 6.82 7.99 -7.17
N HIS A 69 6.28 6.80 -6.89
CA HIS A 69 6.75 5.54 -7.49
C HIS A 69 5.57 4.60 -7.79
N THR A 70 5.77 3.73 -8.78
CA THR A 70 4.89 2.58 -9.03
C THR A 70 5.75 1.33 -9.07
N LEU A 71 5.47 0.38 -8.17
CA LEU A 71 6.11 -0.93 -8.13
C LEU A 71 5.25 -1.96 -8.86
N ARG A 72 5.91 -2.90 -9.55
CA ARG A 72 5.29 -4.11 -10.13
C ARG A 72 6.09 -5.34 -9.71
N PRO A 73 5.83 -5.88 -8.51
CA PRO A 73 6.68 -6.91 -7.91
C PRO A 73 6.73 -8.20 -8.73
N MET A 74 5.63 -8.51 -9.42
CA MET A 74 5.47 -9.64 -10.34
C MET A 74 4.47 -9.23 -11.42
N PRO A 75 4.93 -8.75 -12.60
CA PRO A 75 4.04 -8.28 -13.65
C PRO A 75 2.97 -9.31 -14.03
N GLY A 76 1.73 -8.85 -14.17
CA GLY A 76 0.55 -9.68 -14.47
C GLY A 76 0.01 -10.49 -13.28
N LYS A 77 0.57 -10.36 -12.08
CA LYS A 77 0.08 -11.02 -10.86
C LYS A 77 -0.35 -9.99 -9.83
N ASN A 78 -1.53 -10.20 -9.24
CA ASN A 78 -2.14 -9.26 -8.32
C ASN A 78 -1.21 -8.99 -7.11
N ALA A 79 -0.82 -7.74 -6.90
CA ALA A 79 0.03 -7.30 -5.79
C ALA A 79 -0.79 -6.43 -4.83
N ALA A 80 -0.96 -6.87 -3.59
CA ALA A 80 -1.90 -6.25 -2.68
C ALA A 80 -1.50 -6.33 -1.19
N HIS A 81 -2.17 -5.48 -0.41
CA HIS A 81 -2.15 -5.50 1.06
C HIS A 81 -0.74 -5.35 1.64
N VAL A 82 -0.19 -4.13 1.63
CA VAL A 82 1.04 -3.83 2.38
C VAL A 82 0.81 -3.96 3.89
N GLU A 83 1.84 -4.31 4.65
CA GLU A 83 1.89 -4.17 6.10
C GLU A 83 3.34 -3.88 6.51
N PHE A 84 3.54 -3.01 7.48
CA PHE A 84 4.88 -2.64 7.93
C PHE A 84 5.35 -3.49 9.11
N THR A 85 6.66 -3.60 9.31
CA THR A 85 7.23 -3.99 10.61
C THR A 85 6.90 -2.95 11.68
N ASN A 86 7.04 -3.32 12.96
CA ASN A 86 6.69 -2.43 14.08
C ASN A 86 7.49 -1.13 14.08
N ASP A 87 8.77 -1.22 13.68
CA ASP A 87 9.67 -0.07 13.52
C ASP A 87 9.47 0.70 12.20
N GLY A 88 8.59 0.21 11.32
CA GLY A 88 8.34 0.76 9.99
C GLY A 88 9.46 0.58 8.98
N ARG A 89 10.55 -0.11 9.33
CA ARG A 89 11.73 -0.24 8.48
C ARG A 89 11.46 -1.04 7.22
N TYR A 90 10.61 -2.07 7.31
CA TYR A 90 10.31 -2.94 6.19
C TYR A 90 8.81 -2.93 5.87
N ALA A 91 8.51 -2.96 4.57
CA ALA A 91 7.16 -3.12 4.03
C ALA A 91 7.00 -4.53 3.45
N LEU A 92 5.98 -5.25 3.89
CA LEU A 92 5.67 -6.59 3.43
C LEU A 92 4.46 -6.54 2.49
N LEU A 93 4.64 -7.00 1.26
CA LEU A 93 3.64 -6.98 0.20
C LEU A 93 3.32 -8.41 -0.27
N SER A 94 2.04 -8.74 -0.42
CA SER A 94 1.65 -10.02 -1.01
C SER A 94 1.54 -9.90 -2.52
N VAL A 95 2.05 -10.90 -3.22
CA VAL A 95 1.59 -11.25 -4.57
C VAL A 95 0.57 -12.37 -4.42
N TRP A 96 -0.71 -12.04 -4.59
CA TRP A 96 -1.85 -12.93 -4.36
C TRP A 96 -2.11 -13.81 -5.57
N ASP A 97 -1.21 -14.77 -5.79
CA ASP A 97 -1.24 -15.72 -6.91
C ASP A 97 -0.84 -17.14 -6.44
N THR A 98 -1.21 -18.19 -7.17
CA THR A 98 -0.83 -19.57 -6.80
C THR A 98 0.67 -19.80 -6.79
N GLU A 99 1.40 -19.11 -7.67
CA GLU A 99 2.85 -19.04 -7.70
C GLU A 99 3.29 -17.65 -7.18
N GLY A 100 2.65 -17.21 -6.11
CA GLY A 100 2.85 -15.92 -5.49
C GLY A 100 4.04 -15.89 -4.54
N ALA A 101 4.15 -14.78 -3.82
CA ALA A 101 5.20 -14.57 -2.84
C ALA A 101 4.78 -13.51 -1.83
N LEU A 102 5.37 -13.60 -0.63
CA LEU A 102 5.47 -12.48 0.29
C LEU A 102 6.82 -11.80 0.04
N ILE A 103 6.78 -10.53 -0.31
CA ILE A 103 7.97 -9.73 -0.66
C ILE A 103 8.21 -8.72 0.45
N VAL A 104 9.45 -8.62 0.90
CA VAL A 104 9.92 -7.69 1.92
C VAL A 104 10.75 -6.61 1.23
N TYR A 105 10.30 -5.37 1.33
CA TYR A 105 11.01 -4.19 0.85
C TYR A 105 11.62 -3.42 2.01
N ASP A 106 12.77 -2.81 1.80
CA ASP A 106 13.19 -1.67 2.63
C ASP A 106 12.26 -0.50 2.32
N ALA A 107 11.61 0.04 3.35
CA ALA A 107 10.57 1.06 3.18
C ALA A 107 11.11 2.42 2.71
N ASN A 108 12.42 2.65 2.85
CA ASN A 108 13.06 3.91 2.45
C ASN A 108 13.71 3.80 1.08
N THR A 109 14.52 2.76 0.84
CA THR A 109 15.23 2.59 -0.44
C THR A 109 14.35 1.96 -1.52
N LEU A 110 13.24 1.32 -1.13
CA LEU A 110 12.33 0.56 -1.98
C LEU A 110 12.98 -0.67 -2.62
N GLU A 111 14.16 -1.08 -2.14
CA GLU A 111 14.84 -2.28 -2.60
C GLU A 111 14.16 -3.52 -2.04
N GLU A 112 14.05 -4.55 -2.87
CA GLU A 112 13.61 -5.87 -2.44
C GLU A 112 14.71 -6.53 -1.60
N ILE A 113 14.41 -6.76 -0.33
CA ILE A 113 15.35 -7.36 0.64
C ILE A 113 15.17 -8.88 0.70
N LYS A 114 13.93 -9.35 0.54
CA LYS A 114 13.63 -10.78 0.63
C LYS A 114 12.37 -11.13 -0.13
N ARG A 115 12.37 -12.32 -0.73
CA ARG A 115 11.21 -12.93 -1.36
C ARG A 115 10.97 -14.31 -0.79
N ILE A 116 9.74 -14.55 -0.35
CA ILE A 116 9.33 -15.83 0.24
C ILE A 116 8.22 -16.41 -0.64
N PRO A 117 8.51 -17.44 -1.46
CA PRO A 117 7.50 -18.08 -2.28
C PRO A 117 6.36 -18.64 -1.43
N MET A 118 5.12 -18.35 -1.82
CA MET A 118 3.91 -18.75 -1.08
C MET A 118 2.75 -18.94 -2.06
N ASN A 119 1.88 -19.92 -1.78
CA ASN A 119 0.66 -20.11 -2.56
C ASN A 119 -0.45 -19.18 -2.03
N LYS A 120 -0.85 -18.19 -2.85
CA LYS A 120 -1.90 -17.19 -2.58
C LYS A 120 -1.80 -16.50 -1.20
N PRO A 121 -0.65 -15.91 -0.82
CA PRO A 121 -0.57 -15.12 0.40
C PRO A 121 -1.51 -13.91 0.31
N SER A 122 -2.31 -13.64 1.34
CA SER A 122 -3.33 -12.58 1.33
C SER A 122 -3.04 -11.51 2.40
N GLY A 123 -3.75 -11.53 3.52
CA GLY A 123 -3.54 -10.62 4.65
C GLY A 123 -2.31 -10.99 5.47
N LYS A 124 -1.65 -9.97 6.01
CA LYS A 124 -0.61 -10.11 7.03
C LYS A 124 -0.75 -8.98 8.04
N TYR A 125 -0.52 -9.27 9.31
CA TYR A 125 -0.85 -8.37 10.40
C TYR A 125 0.33 -8.36 11.37
N ASN A 126 0.97 -7.21 11.52
CA ASN A 126 2.04 -7.07 12.50
C ASN A 126 1.45 -6.88 13.89
N VAL A 127 1.85 -7.71 14.86
CA VAL A 127 1.25 -7.71 16.21
C VAL A 127 1.35 -6.34 16.87
N GLY A 128 2.53 -5.73 16.90
CA GLY A 128 2.74 -4.43 17.56
C GLY A 128 1.88 -3.33 16.93
N ASN A 129 1.92 -3.22 15.61
CA ASN A 129 1.09 -2.24 14.89
C ASN A 129 -0.41 -2.38 15.23
N LYS A 130 -0.96 -3.60 15.30
CA LYS A 130 -2.39 -3.83 15.54
C LYS A 130 -2.86 -3.64 16.98
N ILE A 131 -1.97 -3.78 17.98
CA ILE A 131 -2.36 -3.61 19.39
C ILE A 131 -2.06 -2.21 19.91
N GLU A 132 -1.13 -1.49 19.28
CA GLU A 132 -0.70 -0.14 19.69
C GLU A 132 -1.46 0.97 18.95
N PHE A 133 -2.42 0.63 18.08
CA PHE A 133 -3.17 1.57 17.26
C PHE A 133 -2.28 2.53 16.46
N ALA A 134 -1.13 2.04 15.96
CA ALA A 134 -0.14 2.86 15.28
C ALA A 134 -0.73 3.59 14.05
N GLU A 135 -0.43 4.88 13.93
CA GLU A 135 -0.94 5.74 12.86
C GLU A 135 -0.53 5.21 11.46
N GLY A 136 -1.48 5.22 10.52
CA GLY A 136 -1.26 4.73 9.15
C GLY A 136 -1.45 3.22 8.96
N THR A 137 -1.75 2.49 10.04
CA THR A 137 -2.07 1.05 10.02
C THR A 137 -3.58 0.82 10.20
N SER A 138 -4.11 -0.30 9.72
CA SER A 138 -5.55 -0.62 9.89
C SER A 138 -5.87 -1.19 11.27
N HIS A 139 -7.00 -0.76 11.84
CA HIS A 139 -7.64 -1.28 13.05
C HIS A 139 -9.12 -1.53 12.82
#